data_AF-A0A7V3RE42-F1
#
_entry.id   AF-A0A7V3RE42-F1
#
_cell.length_a   1.000
_cell.length_b   1.000
_cell.length_c   1.000
_cell.angle_alpha   90.00
_cell.angle_beta   90.00
_cell.angle_gamma   90.00
#
_symmetry.space_group_name_H-M   'P 1'
#
loop_
_entity.id
_entity.type
_entity.pdbx_description
1 polymer ?
#
loop_
_entity_poly.entity_id
_entity_poly.type
_entity_poly.pdbx_seq_one_letter_code
_entity_poly.pdbx_strand_id
1 'polypeptide(L)'
;MARAIEKKILHFSIYDVIVLAFLALLTYGISLLASRWTGTIVYQAKISMSPIALIGYTFFSMSRGFIAYGLSLAFTFGYGYLAAKNRYAERILIPILDILQSIPVLGFLPGIVLGMIALFPHSDIGLEFASIIMIFTGQVWNITFSFYQSLKSIPKDLIEASKIYGFSKWKTFWNVEVPYSMPGLVWNSMMGMAGGWFFLIVCEAFTLENKNFMLPGIGSYMAVAMSNGYVPGEFYGIIAMILMILAIDIFFWRPIVAWSNKFKMEEVASEEESTSFILDVLKNSHILKFFRDLTNLQKFQSKYSHKEVKHPSENLYESQNKAGNVIFYSILGFVTAVIIWRFFTFVGNVNLS
;
A
#
# COMPACT_ATOMS: atom_id res chain seq x y z
N MET A 1 -45.93 -13.43 -31.16
CA MET A 1 -46.27 -12.46 -30.09
C MET A 1 -46.18 -13.08 -28.69
N ALA A 2 -45.14 -13.88 -28.39
CA ALA A 2 -44.85 -14.34 -27.03
C ALA A 2 -43.43 -14.94 -26.99
N ARG A 3 -42.44 -14.14 -26.56
CA ARG A 3 -41.11 -14.48 -26.03
C ARG A 3 -40.21 -13.26 -26.16
N ALA A 4 -40.47 -12.26 -25.33
CA ALA A 4 -39.56 -11.16 -25.12
C ALA A 4 -39.59 -10.82 -23.63
N ILE A 5 -38.44 -10.35 -23.14
CA ILE A 5 -38.15 -9.94 -21.76
C ILE A 5 -37.66 -11.09 -20.87
N GLU A 6 -36.53 -11.68 -21.27
CA GLU A 6 -35.57 -12.14 -20.26
C GLU A 6 -34.89 -10.89 -19.71
N LYS A 7 -35.27 -10.47 -18.49
CA LYS A 7 -34.60 -9.39 -17.76
C LYS A 7 -33.13 -9.78 -17.60
N LYS A 8 -32.23 -9.14 -18.34
CA LYS A 8 -30.79 -9.19 -18.07
C LYS A 8 -30.53 -8.39 -16.78
N ILE A 9 -30.76 -9.05 -15.64
CA ILE A 9 -30.34 -8.58 -14.32
C ILE A 9 -28.83 -8.34 -14.43
N LEU A 10 -28.39 -7.11 -14.09
CA LEU A 10 -26.96 -6.78 -13.94
C LEU A 10 -26.33 -7.87 -13.07
N HIS A 11 -25.55 -8.76 -13.69
CA HIS A 11 -24.89 -9.82 -12.96
C HIS A 11 -23.82 -9.15 -12.11
N PHE A 12 -24.05 -9.16 -10.79
CA PHE A 12 -23.03 -8.91 -9.79
C PHE A 12 -21.83 -9.77 -10.18
N SER A 13 -20.77 -9.16 -10.68
CA SER A 13 -19.59 -9.93 -11.05
C SER A 13 -18.93 -10.41 -9.77
N ILE A 14 -18.44 -11.64 -9.75
CA ILE A 14 -17.67 -12.18 -8.62
C ILE A 14 -16.49 -11.26 -8.25
N TYR A 15 -16.00 -10.51 -9.24
CA TYR A 15 -14.96 -9.50 -9.12
C TYR A 15 -15.37 -8.31 -8.23
N ASP A 16 -16.63 -7.87 -8.28
CA ASP A 16 -17.11 -6.76 -7.45
C ASP A 16 -17.30 -7.18 -5.99
N VAL A 17 -17.68 -8.45 -5.73
CA VAL A 17 -17.71 -9.03 -4.39
C VAL A 17 -16.31 -9.07 -3.78
N ILE A 18 -15.31 -9.50 -4.56
CA ILE A 18 -13.92 -9.61 -4.12
C ILE A 18 -13.36 -8.22 -3.76
N VAL A 19 -13.61 -7.20 -4.58
CA VAL A 19 -13.15 -5.83 -4.32
C VAL A 19 -13.83 -5.24 -3.08
N LEU A 20 -15.15 -5.44 -2.92
CA LEU A 20 -15.88 -4.97 -1.74
C LEU A 20 -15.45 -5.69 -0.46
N ALA A 21 -15.21 -7.00 -0.52
CA ALA A 21 -14.69 -7.77 0.60
C ALA A 21 -13.28 -7.31 1.00
N PHE A 22 -12.40 -7.05 0.03
CA PHE A 22 -11.06 -6.50 0.28
C PHE A 22 -11.11 -5.11 0.93
N LEU A 23 -11.95 -4.20 0.40
CA LEU A 23 -12.12 -2.86 0.98
C LEU A 23 -12.73 -2.91 2.39
N ALA A 24 -13.68 -3.81 2.63
CA ALA A 24 -14.28 -4.02 3.95
C ALA A 24 -13.27 -4.60 4.95
N LEU A 25 -12.44 -5.56 4.54
CA LEU A 25 -11.36 -6.10 5.36
C LEU A 25 -10.29 -5.05 5.68
N LEU A 26 -9.92 -4.22 4.71
CA LEU A 26 -9.01 -3.09 4.92
C LEU A 26 -9.59 -2.09 5.91
N THR A 27 -10.84 -1.67 5.75
CA THR A 27 -11.47 -0.69 6.67
C THR A 27 -11.72 -1.26 8.05
N TYR A 28 -12.15 -2.52 8.16
CA TYR A 28 -12.26 -3.22 9.44
C TYR A 28 -10.90 -3.31 10.13
N GLY A 29 -9.87 -3.66 9.37
CA GLY A 29 -8.50 -3.74 9.82
C GLY A 29 -7.91 -2.42 10.31
N ILE A 30 -8.10 -1.34 9.55
CA ILE A 30 -7.74 0.03 9.94
C ILE A 30 -8.49 0.45 11.21
N SER A 31 -9.77 0.08 11.33
CA SER A 31 -10.56 0.34 12.54
C SER A 31 -10.05 -0.44 13.76
N LEU A 32 -9.62 -1.69 13.55
CA LEU A 32 -9.01 -2.54 14.58
C LEU A 32 -7.69 -1.93 15.07
N LEU A 33 -6.86 -1.45 14.14
CA LEU A 33 -5.62 -0.73 14.42
C LEU A 33 -5.86 0.55 15.22
N ALA A 34 -6.78 1.40 14.75
CA ALA A 34 -7.13 2.65 15.40
C ALA A 34 -7.66 2.45 16.83
N SER A 35 -8.47 1.40 17.05
CA SER A 35 -9.01 1.06 18.36
C SER A 35 -7.95 0.58 19.35
N ARG A 36 -6.81 0.06 18.87
CA ARG A 36 -5.70 -0.38 19.72
C ARG A 36 -4.62 0.68 19.92
N TRP A 37 -4.41 1.56 18.94
CA TRP A 37 -3.52 2.72 19.08
C TRP A 37 -4.01 3.72 20.14
N THR A 38 -5.29 3.65 20.51
CA THR A 38 -5.93 4.44 21.57
C THR A 38 -6.10 3.67 22.89
N GLY A 39 -5.58 2.44 22.98
CA GLY A 39 -5.66 1.60 24.18
C GLY A 39 -4.71 2.05 25.30
N THR A 40 -5.11 1.81 26.55
CA THR A 40 -4.27 2.00 27.74
C THR A 40 -3.16 0.96 27.80
N ILE A 41 -1.97 1.39 28.24
CA ILE A 41 -0.72 0.63 28.31
C ILE A 41 -0.93 -0.83 28.76
N VAL A 42 -0.51 -1.79 27.94
CA VAL A 42 -0.38 -3.19 28.37
C VAL A 42 1.10 -3.58 28.32
N TYR A 43 1.85 -3.28 29.39
CA TYR A 43 3.25 -3.69 29.58
C TYR A 43 3.49 -5.22 29.60
N GLN A 44 2.46 -6.02 29.31
CA GLN A 44 2.52 -7.47 29.13
C GLN A 44 1.35 -7.92 28.25
N ALA A 45 1.41 -7.66 26.93
CA ALA A 45 0.41 -8.22 26.02
C ALA A 45 0.39 -9.74 26.19
N LYS A 46 -0.66 -10.28 26.83
CA LYS A 46 -0.86 -11.73 26.93
C LYS A 46 -1.12 -12.26 25.52
N ILE A 47 -0.09 -12.78 24.89
CA ILE A 47 -0.19 -13.37 23.56
C ILE A 47 -0.97 -14.68 23.68
N SER A 48 -2.11 -14.74 23.02
CA SER A 48 -2.96 -15.92 22.99
C SER A 48 -2.35 -16.96 22.05
N MET A 49 -2.25 -18.20 22.51
CA MET A 49 -1.74 -19.33 21.71
C MET A 49 -2.80 -19.90 20.74
N SER A 50 -4.02 -19.35 20.74
CA SER A 50 -5.09 -19.82 19.86
C SER A 50 -4.76 -19.59 18.37
N PRO A 51 -4.93 -20.59 17.50
CA PRO A 51 -4.74 -20.43 16.05
C PRO A 51 -5.63 -19.34 15.43
N ILE A 52 -6.79 -19.04 16.03
CA ILE A 52 -7.69 -17.99 15.55
C ILE A 52 -7.12 -16.60 15.84
N ALA A 53 -6.39 -16.43 16.96
CA ALA A 53 -5.73 -15.17 17.29
C ALA A 53 -4.63 -14.81 16.26
N LEU A 54 -4.07 -15.84 15.60
CA LEU A 54 -3.04 -15.69 14.58
C LEU A 54 -3.51 -14.90 13.36
N ILE A 55 -4.80 -14.94 13.03
CA ILE A 55 -5.39 -14.12 11.95
C ILE A 55 -5.26 -12.63 12.30
N GLY A 56 -5.61 -12.27 13.54
CA GLY A 56 -5.47 -10.90 14.04
C GLY A 56 -4.00 -10.47 14.12
N TYR A 57 -3.13 -11.34 14.61
CA TYR A 57 -1.68 -11.09 14.67
C TYR A 57 -1.07 -10.89 13.28
N THR A 58 -1.45 -11.71 12.31
CA THR A 58 -1.07 -11.57 10.90
C THR A 58 -1.50 -10.23 10.33
N PHE A 59 -2.72 -9.80 10.64
CA PHE A 59 -3.22 -8.52 10.20
C PHE A 59 -2.43 -7.35 10.79
N PHE A 60 -2.11 -7.39 12.09
CA PHE A 60 -1.28 -6.36 12.73
C PHE A 60 0.12 -6.28 12.12
N SER A 61 0.79 -7.42 11.98
CA SER A 61 2.09 -7.52 11.32
C SER A 61 2.05 -6.93 9.90
N MET A 62 1.09 -7.38 9.08
CA MET A 62 0.90 -6.87 7.72
C MET A 62 0.73 -5.35 7.69
N SER A 63 -0.09 -4.80 8.59
CA SER A 63 -0.36 -3.36 8.64
C SER A 63 0.88 -2.52 8.95
N ARG A 64 1.73 -2.95 9.91
CA ARG A 64 3.00 -2.27 10.22
C ARG A 64 3.91 -2.25 9.01
N GLY A 65 3.98 -3.39 8.31
CA GLY A 65 4.72 -3.54 7.06
C GLY A 65 4.27 -2.55 5.98
N PHE A 66 2.96 -2.39 5.77
CA PHE A 66 2.41 -1.47 4.78
C PHE A 66 2.51 0.01 5.18
N ILE A 67 2.35 0.34 6.47
CA ILE A 67 2.56 1.70 6.97
C ILE A 67 4.01 2.11 6.75
N ALA A 68 4.96 1.26 7.16
CA ALA A 68 6.38 1.47 6.93
C ALA A 68 6.69 1.63 5.44
N TYR A 69 6.11 0.77 4.59
CA TYR A 69 6.31 0.85 3.14
C TYR A 69 5.77 2.16 2.54
N GLY A 70 4.61 2.63 3.00
CA GLY A 70 4.07 3.94 2.61
C GLY A 70 5.00 5.09 2.99
N LEU A 71 5.59 5.04 4.20
CA LEU A 71 6.62 6.00 4.64
C LEU A 71 7.88 5.89 3.78
N SER A 72 8.31 4.68 3.42
CA SER A 72 9.47 4.45 2.53
C SER A 72 9.25 5.03 1.14
N LEU A 73 8.05 4.90 0.57
CA LEU A 73 7.71 5.54 -0.71
C LEU A 73 7.68 7.06 -0.62
N ALA A 74 7.07 7.62 0.43
CA ALA A 74 7.03 9.07 0.64
C ALA A 74 8.45 9.64 0.79
N PHE A 75 9.29 8.98 1.59
CA PHE A 75 10.71 9.31 1.72
C PHE A 75 11.41 9.21 0.37
N THR A 76 11.23 8.11 -0.36
CA THR A 76 11.86 7.89 -1.67
C THR A 76 11.51 9.00 -2.66
N PHE A 77 10.23 9.37 -2.76
CA PHE A 77 9.79 10.42 -3.68
C PHE A 77 10.28 11.80 -3.30
N GLY A 78 10.46 12.11 -2.01
CA GLY A 78 11.05 13.38 -1.59
C GLY A 78 12.58 13.37 -1.73
N TYR A 79 13.22 12.46 -0.99
CA TYR A 79 14.67 12.35 -0.84
C TYR A 79 15.35 11.96 -2.16
N GLY A 80 14.87 10.89 -2.80
CA GLY A 80 15.43 10.39 -4.06
C GLY A 80 15.25 11.38 -5.22
N TYR A 81 14.10 12.06 -5.28
CA TYR A 81 13.87 13.11 -6.28
C TYR A 81 14.80 14.31 -6.07
N LEU A 82 14.95 14.79 -4.82
CA LEU A 82 15.84 15.90 -4.50
C LEU A 82 17.29 15.56 -4.84
N ALA A 83 17.74 14.35 -4.47
CA ALA A 83 19.06 13.84 -4.82
C ALA A 83 19.25 13.74 -6.35
N ALA A 84 18.24 13.30 -7.10
CA ALA A 84 18.35 13.18 -8.55
C ALA A 84 18.43 14.54 -9.28
N LYS A 85 17.65 15.53 -8.82
CA LYS A 85 17.48 16.82 -9.52
C LYS A 85 18.46 17.91 -9.12
N ASN A 86 19.07 17.84 -7.94
CA ASN A 86 20.01 18.87 -7.47
C ASN A 86 21.40 18.29 -7.24
N ARG A 87 22.37 18.73 -8.05
CA ARG A 87 23.79 18.30 -7.98
C ARG A 87 24.45 18.48 -6.60
N TYR A 88 24.02 19.48 -5.82
CA TYR A 88 24.56 19.70 -4.48
C TYR A 88 23.90 18.76 -3.47
N ALA A 89 22.59 18.54 -3.61
CA ALA A 89 21.88 17.57 -2.79
C ALA A 89 22.40 16.16 -3.07
N GLU A 90 22.61 15.79 -4.32
CA GLU A 90 23.18 14.50 -4.75
C GLU A 90 24.48 14.17 -4.00
N ARG A 91 25.43 15.12 -3.98
CA ARG A 91 26.75 14.97 -3.35
C ARG A 91 26.69 14.79 -1.83
N ILE A 92 25.57 15.12 -1.19
CA ILE A 92 25.40 15.03 0.27
C ILE A 92 24.47 13.87 0.62
N LEU A 93 23.31 13.80 -0.03
CA LEU A 93 22.25 12.86 0.25
C LEU A 93 22.63 11.43 -0.13
N ILE A 94 23.27 11.21 -1.28
CA ILE A 94 23.64 9.84 -1.69
C ILE A 94 24.66 9.22 -0.73
N PRO A 95 25.78 9.90 -0.36
CA PRO A 95 26.68 9.38 0.66
C PRO A 95 26.05 9.17 2.03
N ILE A 96 25.12 10.06 2.46
CA ILE A 96 24.38 9.87 3.71
C ILE A 96 23.55 8.58 3.63
N LEU A 97 22.86 8.35 2.52
CA LEU A 97 22.05 7.16 2.33
C LEU A 97 22.92 5.90 2.30
N ASP A 98 24.09 5.95 1.66
CA ASP A 98 25.10 4.88 1.67
C ASP A 98 25.63 4.54 3.07
N ILE A 99 25.89 5.56 3.90
CA ILE A 99 26.33 5.35 5.28
C ILE A 99 25.18 4.76 6.10
N LEU A 100 23.98 5.33 6.02
CA LEU A 100 22.84 4.89 6.82
C LEU A 100 22.41 3.45 6.52
N GLN A 101 22.47 3.01 5.25
CA GLN A 101 22.14 1.62 4.89
C GLN A 101 23.13 0.60 5.47
N SER A 102 24.36 1.01 5.74
CA SER A 102 25.40 0.12 6.27
C SER A 102 25.28 -0.13 7.78
N ILE A 103 24.50 0.70 8.48
CA ILE A 103 24.32 0.58 9.93
C ILE A 103 23.43 -0.63 10.22
N PRO A 104 23.92 -1.62 10.99
CA PRO A 104 23.10 -2.76 11.38
C PRO A 104 21.90 -2.28 12.20
N VAL A 105 20.71 -2.50 11.66
CA VAL A 105 19.45 -2.07 12.26
C VAL A 105 19.28 -2.61 13.69
N LEU A 106 19.71 -3.85 13.93
CA LEU A 106 19.70 -4.46 15.27
C LEU A 106 20.56 -3.70 16.29
N GLY A 107 21.62 -3.01 15.85
CA GLY A 107 22.55 -2.30 16.74
C GLY A 107 21.92 -1.07 17.40
N PHE A 108 20.92 -0.45 16.76
CA PHE A 108 20.22 0.71 17.32
C PHE A 108 18.78 0.42 17.77
N LEU A 109 18.31 -0.84 17.63
CA LEU A 109 16.98 -1.27 18.05
C LEU A 109 16.65 -0.88 19.50
N PRO A 110 17.48 -1.20 20.52
CA PRO A 110 17.14 -0.87 21.91
C PRO A 110 17.03 0.64 22.13
N GLY A 111 17.90 1.42 21.48
CA GLY A 111 17.88 2.88 21.57
C GLY A 111 16.60 3.49 20.99
N ILE A 112 16.15 3.00 19.83
CA ILE A 112 14.89 3.46 19.23
C ILE A 112 13.69 3.06 20.09
N VAL A 113 13.62 1.80 20.55
CA VAL A 113 12.53 1.33 21.40
C VAL A 113 12.45 2.15 22.70
N LEU A 114 13.56 2.28 23.43
CA LEU A 114 13.60 3.04 24.67
C LEU A 114 13.32 4.54 24.45
N GLY A 115 13.85 5.11 23.38
CA GLY A 115 13.61 6.50 23.01
C GLY A 115 12.14 6.78 22.71
N MET A 116 11.48 5.92 21.92
CA MET A 116 10.06 6.10 21.60
C MET A 116 9.16 5.88 22.82
N ILE A 117 9.49 4.93 23.70
CA ILE A 117 8.78 4.75 24.97
C ILE A 117 8.96 5.98 25.87
N ALA A 118 10.15 6.56 25.92
CA ALA A 118 10.40 7.78 26.69
C ALA A 118 9.61 8.99 26.16
N LEU A 119 9.41 9.09 24.82
CA LEU A 119 8.59 10.12 24.20
C LEU A 119 7.08 9.90 24.42
N PHE A 120 6.65 8.64 24.50
CA PHE A 120 5.26 8.25 24.71
C PHE A 120 5.10 7.35 25.95
N PRO A 121 5.38 7.87 27.16
CA PRO A 121 5.48 7.05 28.38
C PRO A 121 4.14 6.44 28.82
N HIS A 122 3.02 6.99 28.33
CA HIS A 122 1.66 6.63 28.73
C HIS A 122 0.89 5.84 27.65
N SER A 123 1.52 5.41 26.56
CA SER A 123 0.84 4.72 25.46
C SER A 123 1.74 3.70 24.76
N ASP A 124 1.14 2.62 24.28
CA ASP A 124 1.81 1.60 23.45
C ASP A 124 2.24 2.14 22.07
N ILE A 125 1.80 3.37 21.71
CA ILE A 125 2.12 4.01 20.45
C ILE A 125 3.63 4.20 20.25
N GLY A 126 4.40 4.39 21.33
CA GLY A 126 5.85 4.49 21.25
C GLY A 126 6.48 3.21 20.70
N LEU A 127 6.02 2.05 21.17
CA LEU A 127 6.52 0.76 20.72
C LEU A 127 6.08 0.44 19.27
N GLU A 128 4.86 0.85 18.89
CA GLU A 128 4.37 0.79 17.51
C GLU A 128 5.22 1.65 16.56
N PHE A 129 5.50 2.90 16.94
CA PHE A 129 6.37 3.78 16.16
C PHE A 129 7.79 3.23 16.04
N ALA A 130 8.35 2.72 17.14
CA ALA A 130 9.65 2.07 17.11
C ALA A 130 9.65 0.96 16.06
N SER A 131 8.69 0.04 16.13
CA SER A 131 8.58 -1.08 15.17
C SER A 131 8.43 -0.61 13.73
N ILE A 132 7.60 0.41 13.47
CA ILE A 132 7.42 0.99 12.13
C ILE A 132 8.72 1.61 11.62
N ILE A 133 9.45 2.35 12.46
CA ILE A 133 10.75 2.94 12.09
C ILE A 133 11.74 1.84 11.73
N MET A 134 11.80 0.76 12.52
CA MET A 134 12.70 -0.36 12.26
C MET A 134 12.37 -1.05 10.93
N ILE A 135 11.09 -1.33 10.67
CA ILE A 135 10.66 -1.94 9.40
C ILE A 135 10.96 -0.99 8.22
N PHE A 136 10.69 0.30 8.39
CA PHE A 136 10.97 1.34 7.40
C PHE A 136 12.45 1.34 7.01
N THR A 137 13.37 1.22 7.97
CA THR A 137 14.81 1.15 7.67
C THR A 137 15.17 -0.08 6.86
N GLY A 138 14.47 -1.21 7.02
CA GLY A 138 14.71 -2.39 6.18
C GLY A 138 14.21 -2.26 4.74
N GLN A 139 13.25 -1.37 4.50
CA GLN A 139 12.58 -1.22 3.20
C GLN A 139 13.19 -0.09 2.36
N VAL A 140 13.50 1.05 2.98
CA VAL A 140 13.64 2.34 2.28
C VAL A 140 14.86 2.45 1.37
N TRP A 141 15.98 1.80 1.70
CA TRP A 141 17.27 2.04 1.04
C TRP A 141 17.24 1.63 -0.44
N ASN A 142 16.89 0.37 -0.73
CA ASN A 142 16.85 -0.15 -2.10
C ASN A 142 15.81 0.57 -2.96
N ILE A 143 14.67 0.92 -2.38
CA ILE A 143 13.59 1.66 -3.06
C ILE A 143 14.11 3.05 -3.47
N THR A 144 14.80 3.75 -2.55
CA THR A 144 15.31 5.09 -2.81
C THR A 144 16.42 5.09 -3.86
N PHE A 145 17.38 4.17 -3.76
CA PHE A 145 18.45 4.05 -4.77
C PHE A 145 17.89 3.72 -6.15
N SER A 146 16.96 2.76 -6.24
CA SER A 146 16.35 2.38 -7.51
C SER A 146 15.61 3.56 -8.15
N PHE A 147 14.84 4.30 -7.36
CA PHE A 147 14.14 5.49 -7.87
C PHE A 147 15.13 6.55 -8.34
N TYR A 148 16.14 6.87 -7.52
CA TYR A 148 17.20 7.82 -7.88
C TYR A 148 17.89 7.43 -9.20
N GLN A 149 18.31 6.18 -9.36
CA GLN A 149 18.97 5.69 -10.56
C GLN A 149 18.04 5.74 -11.78
N SER A 150 16.77 5.36 -11.60
CA SER A 150 15.75 5.42 -12.66
C SER A 150 15.53 6.86 -13.13
N LEU A 151 15.52 7.84 -12.23
CA LEU A 151 15.42 9.26 -12.59
C LEU A 151 16.63 9.77 -13.36
N LYS A 152 17.84 9.27 -13.03
CA LYS A 152 19.08 9.63 -13.73
C LYS A 152 19.20 8.99 -15.11
N SER A 153 18.56 7.84 -15.33
CA SER A 153 18.60 7.10 -16.59
C SER A 153 17.52 7.52 -17.59
N ILE A 154 16.66 8.49 -17.25
CA ILE A 154 15.64 9.00 -18.18
C ILE A 154 16.33 9.61 -19.42
N PRO A 155 16.00 9.16 -20.64
CA PRO A 155 16.49 9.77 -21.87
C PRO A 155 16.17 11.26 -21.95
N LYS A 156 17.14 12.07 -22.40
CA LYS A 156 16.97 13.52 -22.52
C LYS A 156 15.80 13.89 -23.42
N ASP A 157 15.57 13.13 -24.48
CA ASP A 157 14.51 13.33 -25.46
C ASP A 157 13.12 13.29 -24.80
N LEU A 158 12.88 12.39 -23.84
CA LEU A 158 11.62 12.34 -23.08
C LEU A 158 11.42 13.61 -22.23
N ILE A 159 12.50 14.11 -21.63
CA ILE A 159 12.46 15.34 -20.84
C ILE A 159 12.23 16.56 -21.74
N GLU A 160 12.89 16.63 -22.89
CA GLU A 160 12.72 17.71 -23.87
C GLU A 160 11.33 17.69 -24.50
N ALA A 161 10.80 16.52 -24.86
CA ALA A 161 9.41 16.36 -25.29
C ALA A 161 8.45 16.91 -24.23
N SER A 162 8.65 16.59 -22.95
CA SER A 162 7.79 17.12 -21.87
C SER A 162 7.79 18.66 -21.81
N LYS A 163 8.93 19.31 -22.12
CA LYS A 163 9.04 20.77 -22.19
C LYS A 163 8.30 21.34 -23.40
N ILE A 164 8.41 20.69 -24.57
CA ILE A 164 7.69 21.08 -25.79
C ILE A 164 6.18 21.01 -25.57
N TYR A 165 5.69 19.96 -24.88
CA TYR A 165 4.29 19.84 -24.47
C TYR A 165 3.87 20.80 -23.33
N GLY A 166 4.76 21.68 -22.85
CA GLY A 166 4.46 22.68 -21.83
C GLY A 166 4.19 22.08 -20.44
N PHE A 167 4.77 20.92 -20.11
CA PHE A 167 4.59 20.33 -18.79
C PHE A 167 5.34 21.14 -17.73
N SER A 168 4.65 21.46 -16.63
CA SER A 168 5.30 21.99 -15.43
C SER A 168 6.11 20.89 -14.75
N LYS A 169 7.04 21.24 -13.85
CA LYS A 169 7.84 20.26 -13.09
C LYS A 169 6.98 19.20 -12.39
N TRP A 170 5.82 19.60 -11.86
CA TRP A 170 4.87 18.68 -11.24
C TRP A 170 4.23 17.71 -12.24
N LYS A 171 3.84 18.22 -13.42
CA LYS A 171 3.33 17.37 -14.51
C LYS A 171 4.40 16.43 -15.04
N THR A 172 5.63 16.90 -15.23
CA THR A 172 6.75 16.06 -15.65
C THR A 172 7.03 14.97 -14.63
N PHE A 173 7.02 15.29 -13.33
CA PHE A 173 7.21 14.32 -12.26
C PHE A 173 6.19 13.18 -12.33
N TRP A 174 4.89 13.49 -12.33
CA TRP A 174 3.84 12.46 -12.29
C TRP A 174 3.57 11.77 -13.63
N ASN A 175 3.84 12.43 -14.76
CA ASN A 175 3.47 11.89 -16.08
C ASN A 175 4.65 11.29 -16.84
N VAL A 176 5.89 11.59 -16.45
CA VAL A 176 7.09 11.10 -17.14
C VAL A 176 7.99 10.35 -16.16
N GLU A 177 8.42 11.02 -15.11
CA GLU A 177 9.51 10.53 -14.25
C GLU A 177 9.10 9.37 -13.34
N VAL A 178 7.97 9.52 -12.66
CA VAL A 178 7.37 8.49 -11.82
C VAL A 178 6.99 7.26 -12.67
N PRO A 179 6.24 7.39 -13.78
CA PRO A 179 5.96 6.29 -14.71
C PRO A 179 7.20 5.55 -15.21
N TYR A 180 8.22 6.29 -15.67
CA TYR A 180 9.46 5.69 -16.17
C TYR A 180 10.18 4.87 -15.09
N SER A 181 10.11 5.32 -13.83
CA SER A 181 10.74 4.65 -12.70
C SER A 181 9.93 3.48 -12.13
N MET A 182 8.66 3.29 -12.56
CA MET A 182 7.77 2.28 -11.96
C MET A 182 8.29 0.85 -12.01
N PRO A 183 8.84 0.33 -13.13
CA PRO A 183 9.34 -1.04 -13.16
C PRO A 183 10.41 -1.30 -12.09
N GLY A 184 11.42 -0.41 -12.02
CA GLY A 184 12.49 -0.49 -11.03
C GLY A 184 11.98 -0.30 -9.60
N LEU A 185 11.10 0.69 -9.40
CA LEU A 185 10.51 0.99 -8.10
C LEU A 185 9.72 -0.20 -7.55
N VAL A 186 8.87 -0.83 -8.36
CA VAL A 186 8.02 -1.97 -7.94
C VAL A 186 8.88 -3.17 -7.57
N TRP A 187 9.88 -3.51 -8.39
CA TRP A 187 10.79 -4.61 -8.09
C TRP A 187 11.55 -4.38 -6.78
N ASN A 188 12.11 -3.18 -6.60
CA ASN A 188 12.87 -2.85 -5.39
C ASN A 188 11.96 -2.68 -4.16
N SER A 189 10.69 -2.35 -4.37
CA SER A 189 9.67 -2.35 -3.32
C SER A 189 9.36 -3.75 -2.81
N MET A 190 9.26 -4.74 -3.71
CA MET A 190 9.12 -6.15 -3.32
C MET A 190 10.34 -6.63 -2.51
N MET A 191 11.55 -6.33 -2.99
CA MET A 191 12.80 -6.69 -2.29
C MET A 191 12.92 -5.98 -0.94
N GLY A 192 12.56 -4.69 -0.87
CA GLY A 192 12.52 -3.93 0.37
C GLY A 192 11.52 -4.52 1.37
N MET A 193 10.31 -4.88 0.91
CA MET A 193 9.31 -5.53 1.75
C MET A 193 9.81 -6.84 2.35
N ALA A 194 10.54 -7.64 1.56
CA ALA A 194 11.18 -8.86 2.04
C ALA A 194 12.19 -8.60 3.18
N GLY A 195 12.99 -7.53 3.08
CA GLY A 195 13.87 -7.08 4.17
C GLY A 195 13.09 -6.59 5.40
N GLY A 196 11.94 -5.94 5.19
CA GLY A 196 11.05 -5.49 6.26
C GLY A 196 10.50 -6.62 7.15
N TRP A 197 10.26 -7.81 6.59
CA TRP A 197 9.76 -8.96 7.35
C TRP A 197 10.72 -9.44 8.44
N PHE A 198 12.02 -9.37 8.18
CA PHE A 198 13.03 -9.72 9.19
C PHE A 198 12.93 -8.79 10.40
N PHE A 199 12.85 -7.49 10.18
CA PHE A 199 12.74 -6.51 11.26
C PHE A 199 11.40 -6.58 11.97
N LEU A 200 10.32 -6.87 11.25
CA LEU A 200 9.00 -7.04 11.82
C LEU A 200 9.01 -8.10 12.93
N ILE A 201 9.55 -9.28 12.65
CA ILE A 201 9.59 -10.39 13.63
C ILE A 201 10.39 -9.98 14.87
N VAL A 202 11.56 -9.37 14.65
CA VAL A 202 12.46 -8.95 15.73
C VAL A 202 11.80 -7.90 16.61
N CYS A 203 11.15 -6.89 16.02
CA CYS A 203 10.54 -5.81 16.79
C CYS A 203 9.31 -6.27 17.57
N GLU A 204 8.49 -7.15 16.99
CA GLU A 204 7.32 -7.70 17.68
C GLU A 204 7.70 -8.58 18.87
N ALA A 205 8.86 -9.24 18.80
CA ALA A 205 9.37 -10.15 19.83
C ALA A 205 10.43 -9.50 20.74
N PHE A 206 10.60 -8.18 20.73
CA PHE A 206 11.71 -7.54 21.43
C PHE A 206 11.57 -7.64 22.95
N THR A 207 12.64 -8.12 23.59
CA THR A 207 12.77 -8.23 25.06
C THR A 207 14.10 -7.63 25.47
N LEU A 208 14.12 -6.87 26.56
CA LEU A 208 15.34 -6.29 27.11
C LEU A 208 15.42 -6.55 28.60
N GLU A 209 16.45 -7.28 29.01
CA GLU A 209 16.67 -7.73 30.39
C GLU A 209 15.43 -8.44 30.97
N ASN A 210 14.72 -7.78 31.88
CA ASN A 210 13.52 -8.29 32.56
C ASN A 210 12.22 -7.63 32.08
N LYS A 211 12.27 -6.79 31.03
CA LYS A 211 11.10 -6.10 30.48
C LYS A 211 10.77 -6.65 29.09
N ASN A 212 9.51 -7.03 28.92
CA ASN A 212 8.97 -7.51 27.66
C ASN A 212 8.35 -6.34 26.89
N PHE A 213 8.94 -5.99 25.76
CA PHE A 213 8.46 -4.95 24.85
C PHE A 213 7.83 -5.60 23.62
N MET A 214 6.94 -6.57 23.87
CA MET A 214 6.32 -7.35 22.80
C MET A 214 5.08 -6.64 22.26
N LEU A 215 4.94 -6.63 20.94
CA LEU A 215 3.72 -6.19 20.26
C LEU A 215 2.91 -7.39 19.77
N PRO A 216 1.58 -7.34 19.77
CA PRO A 216 0.76 -8.38 19.18
C PRO A 216 1.04 -8.50 17.68
N GLY A 217 1.49 -9.67 17.25
CA GLY A 217 1.92 -9.93 15.88
C GLY A 217 2.44 -11.36 15.71
N ILE A 218 2.76 -11.75 14.48
CA ILE A 218 3.26 -13.10 14.20
C ILE A 218 4.59 -13.33 14.92
N GLY A 219 5.46 -12.32 14.99
CA GLY A 219 6.77 -12.42 15.64
C GLY A 219 6.66 -12.72 17.12
N SER A 220 5.80 -12.00 17.84
CA SER A 220 5.56 -12.28 19.27
C SER A 220 4.88 -13.61 19.52
N TYR A 221 3.93 -14.02 18.66
CA TYR A 221 3.32 -15.34 18.73
C TYR A 221 4.35 -16.46 18.62
N MET A 222 5.23 -16.39 17.62
CA MET A 222 6.30 -17.36 17.44
C MET A 222 7.28 -17.34 18.60
N ALA A 223 7.68 -16.15 19.08
CA ALA A 223 8.61 -16.03 20.20
C ALA A 223 8.06 -16.63 21.50
N VAL A 224 6.77 -16.40 21.81
CA VAL A 224 6.14 -16.97 23.01
C VAL A 224 5.87 -18.47 22.84
N ALA A 225 5.53 -18.95 21.63
CA ALA A 225 5.42 -20.39 21.37
C ALA A 225 6.76 -21.10 21.63
N MET A 226 7.86 -20.49 21.16
CA MET A 226 9.22 -20.97 21.34
C MET A 226 9.67 -20.94 22.80
N SER A 227 9.36 -19.86 23.54
CA SER A 227 9.68 -19.78 24.98
C SER A 227 8.91 -20.80 25.83
N ASN A 228 7.71 -21.19 25.40
CA ASN A 228 6.87 -22.18 26.07
C ASN A 228 7.15 -23.63 25.61
N GLY A 229 8.05 -23.84 24.64
CA GLY A 229 8.30 -25.15 24.04
C GLY A 229 7.08 -25.74 23.31
N TYR A 230 6.13 -24.90 22.90
CA TYR A 230 4.91 -25.34 22.22
C TYR A 230 5.14 -25.45 20.71
N VAL A 231 5.75 -26.57 20.31
CA VAL A 231 6.14 -26.87 18.92
C VAL A 231 5.00 -26.69 17.90
N PRO A 232 3.74 -27.14 18.15
CA PRO A 232 2.66 -26.92 17.19
C PRO A 232 2.37 -25.43 16.93
N GLY A 233 2.54 -24.57 17.94
CA GLY A 233 2.40 -23.12 17.80
C GLY A 233 3.44 -22.54 16.87
N GLU A 234 4.69 -22.96 16.97
CA GLU A 234 5.75 -22.52 16.05
C GLU A 234 5.38 -22.84 14.60
N PHE A 235 4.90 -24.05 14.33
CA PHE A 235 4.42 -24.45 12.99
C PHE A 235 3.25 -23.60 12.50
N TYR A 236 2.26 -23.32 13.35
CA TYR A 236 1.15 -22.42 12.97
C TYR A 236 1.67 -21.02 12.60
N GLY A 237 2.61 -20.48 13.38
CA GLY A 237 3.24 -19.19 13.10
C GLY A 237 3.94 -19.14 11.74
N ILE A 238 4.74 -20.17 11.42
CA ILE A 238 5.41 -20.29 10.11
C ILE A 238 4.39 -20.35 8.97
N ILE A 239 3.35 -21.18 9.11
CA ILE A 239 2.29 -21.29 8.10
C ILE A 239 1.59 -19.95 7.90
N ALA A 240 1.26 -19.24 8.97
CA ALA A 240 0.63 -17.91 8.87
C ALA A 240 1.54 -16.90 8.19
N MET A 241 2.85 -16.91 8.47
CA MET A 241 3.80 -16.04 7.79
C MET A 241 3.87 -16.34 6.29
N ILE A 242 3.93 -17.62 5.90
CA ILE A 242 3.92 -18.04 4.49
C ILE A 242 2.63 -17.57 3.81
N LEU A 243 1.48 -17.83 4.42
CA LEU A 243 0.18 -17.43 3.88
C LEU A 243 0.07 -15.91 3.74
N MET A 244 0.60 -15.14 4.70
CA MET A 244 0.66 -13.69 4.64
C MET A 244 1.51 -13.22 3.45
N ILE A 245 2.72 -13.76 3.30
CA ILE A 245 3.64 -13.40 2.21
C ILE A 245 3.01 -13.73 0.85
N LEU A 246 2.43 -14.93 0.70
CA LEU A 246 1.74 -15.34 -0.52
C LEU A 246 0.52 -14.46 -0.82
N ALA A 247 -0.27 -14.11 0.20
CA ALA A 247 -1.41 -13.21 0.03
C ALA A 247 -0.94 -11.84 -0.47
N ILE A 248 0.14 -11.29 0.09
CA ILE A 248 0.69 -10.00 -0.35
C ILE A 248 1.27 -10.12 -1.77
N ASP A 249 2.00 -11.18 -2.10
CA ASP A 249 2.50 -11.43 -3.46
C ASP A 249 1.36 -11.45 -4.48
N ILE A 250 0.35 -12.28 -4.20
CA ILE A 250 -0.76 -12.52 -5.12
C ILE A 250 -1.65 -11.28 -5.24
N PHE A 251 -2.14 -10.73 -4.12
CA PHE A 251 -3.14 -9.66 -4.12
C PHE A 251 -2.58 -8.27 -4.30
N PHE A 252 -1.33 -8.02 -3.91
CA PHE A 252 -0.72 -6.69 -3.97
C PHE A 252 0.36 -6.60 -5.04
N TRP A 253 1.38 -7.46 -5.02
CA TRP A 253 2.53 -7.30 -5.91
C TRP A 253 2.26 -7.69 -7.35
N ARG A 254 1.69 -8.86 -7.64
CA ARG A 254 1.44 -9.31 -9.02
C ARG A 254 0.62 -8.32 -9.86
N PRO A 255 -0.48 -7.72 -9.34
CA PRO A 255 -1.20 -6.69 -10.09
C PRO A 255 -0.35 -5.46 -10.39
N ILE A 256 0.44 -5.00 -9.41
CA ILE A 256 1.28 -3.81 -9.56
C ILE A 256 2.42 -4.06 -10.55
N VAL A 257 3.03 -5.25 -10.53
CA VAL A 257 4.05 -5.69 -11.49
C VAL A 257 3.48 -5.73 -12.91
N ALA A 258 2.32 -6.38 -13.10
CA ALA A 258 1.67 -6.43 -14.40
C ALA A 258 1.30 -5.02 -14.91
N TRP A 259 0.92 -4.12 -14.00
CA TRP A 259 0.67 -2.72 -14.33
C TRP A 259 1.93 -1.93 -14.64
N SER A 260 3.07 -2.21 -13.99
CA SER A 260 4.33 -1.49 -14.20
C SER A 260 5.01 -1.87 -15.52
N ASN A 261 4.80 -3.09 -16.01
CA ASN A 261 5.35 -3.57 -17.27
C ASN A 261 4.99 -2.69 -18.48
N LYS A 262 3.84 -2.02 -18.48
CA LYS A 262 3.47 -1.08 -19.56
C LYS A 262 4.40 0.14 -19.69
N PHE A 263 5.23 0.40 -18.68
CA PHE A 263 6.20 1.50 -18.68
C PHE A 263 7.62 1.04 -18.99
N LYS A 264 7.85 -0.26 -19.19
CA LYS A 264 9.14 -0.75 -19.66
C LYS A 264 9.37 -0.28 -21.10
N MET A 265 10.43 0.49 -21.28
CA MET A 265 10.91 0.90 -22.59
C MET A 265 11.94 -0.15 -23.05
N GLU A 266 11.47 -1.36 -23.38
CA GLU A 266 12.31 -2.37 -24.04
C GLU A 266 12.21 -2.17 -25.56
N GLU A 267 13.35 -2.06 -26.25
CA GLU A 267 13.41 -1.96 -27.72
C GLU A 267 13.09 -3.30 -28.42
N VAL A 268 12.96 -4.39 -27.66
CA VAL A 268 12.60 -5.72 -28.15
C VAL A 268 11.31 -6.14 -27.46
N ALA A 269 10.26 -6.34 -28.25
CA ALA A 269 8.98 -6.85 -27.79
C ALA A 269 9.21 -8.20 -27.08
N SER A 270 9.09 -8.22 -25.76
CA SER A 270 8.98 -9.45 -24.99
C SER A 270 7.59 -10.05 -25.28
N GLU A 271 7.55 -11.15 -26.04
CA GLU A 271 6.34 -11.84 -26.53
C GLU A 271 5.46 -12.50 -25.43
N GLU A 272 5.72 -12.27 -24.15
CA GLU A 272 4.86 -12.77 -23.08
C GLU A 272 4.22 -11.60 -22.32
N GLU A 273 3.01 -11.23 -22.74
CA GLU A 273 2.13 -10.38 -21.95
C GLU A 273 1.95 -11.00 -20.56
N SER A 274 2.52 -10.38 -19.51
CA SER A 274 2.31 -10.84 -18.14
C SER A 274 0.86 -10.56 -17.71
N THR A 275 -0.06 -11.47 -18.02
CA THR A 275 -1.47 -11.37 -17.62
C THR A 275 -1.59 -11.77 -16.16
N SER A 276 -1.75 -10.79 -15.27
CA SER A 276 -2.12 -11.08 -13.87
C SER A 276 -3.64 -11.19 -13.78
N PHE A 277 -4.14 -12.35 -13.35
CA PHE A 277 -5.57 -12.60 -13.13
C PHE A 277 -6.24 -11.49 -12.30
N ILE A 278 -5.57 -10.98 -11.27
CA ILE A 278 -6.11 -9.92 -10.40
C ILE A 278 -6.09 -8.56 -11.09
N LEU A 279 -5.11 -8.29 -11.96
CA LEU A 279 -5.16 -7.10 -12.80
C LEU A 279 -6.37 -7.14 -13.74
N ASP A 280 -6.71 -8.31 -14.27
CA ASP A 280 -7.90 -8.49 -15.11
C ASP A 280 -9.19 -8.34 -14.31
N VAL A 281 -9.24 -8.88 -13.08
CA VAL A 281 -10.32 -8.64 -12.11
C VAL A 281 -10.50 -7.13 -11.85
N LEU A 282 -9.41 -6.41 -11.59
CA LEU A 282 -9.44 -4.97 -11.28
C LEU A 282 -9.82 -4.13 -12.52
N LYS A 283 -9.32 -4.47 -13.71
CA LYS A 283 -9.66 -3.79 -14.98
C LYS A 283 -11.13 -4.00 -15.36
N ASN A 284 -11.69 -5.17 -15.04
CA ASN A 284 -13.05 -5.53 -15.39
C ASN A 284 -14.09 -5.19 -14.31
N SER A 285 -13.68 -4.81 -13.09
CA SER A 285 -14.60 -4.34 -12.05
C SER A 285 -15.23 -2.99 -12.42
N HIS A 286 -16.55 -2.92 -12.27
CA HIS A 286 -17.33 -1.71 -12.57
C HIS A 286 -17.13 -0.61 -11.52
N ILE A 287 -16.77 -1.00 -10.28
CA ILE A 287 -16.54 -0.07 -9.15
C ILE A 287 -15.30 0.81 -9.41
N LEU A 288 -14.23 0.23 -9.94
CA LEU A 288 -13.01 0.97 -10.25
C LEU A 288 -13.16 1.87 -11.48
N LYS A 289 -13.96 1.46 -12.47
CA LYS A 289 -14.36 2.32 -13.60
C LYS A 289 -15.12 3.56 -13.11
N PHE A 290 -16.06 3.40 -12.18
CA PHE A 290 -16.78 4.51 -11.57
C PHE A 290 -15.87 5.50 -10.84
N PHE A 291 -14.93 5.06 -10.00
CA PHE A 291 -13.97 5.96 -9.34
C PHE A 291 -13.04 6.67 -10.34
N ARG A 292 -12.64 5.98 -11.42
CA ARG A 292 -11.86 6.58 -12.51
C ARG A 292 -12.66 7.63 -13.29
N ASP A 293 -13.95 7.41 -13.50
CA ASP A 293 -14.84 8.38 -14.15
C ASP A 293 -15.17 9.56 -13.23
N LEU A 294 -15.31 9.32 -11.91
CA LEU A 294 -15.52 10.36 -10.90
C LEU A 294 -14.30 11.28 -10.77
N THR A 295 -13.09 10.72 -10.79
CA THR A 295 -11.82 11.48 -10.78
C THR A 295 -11.55 12.19 -12.11
N ASN A 296 -12.03 11.65 -13.23
CA ASN A 296 -12.00 12.31 -14.55
C ASN A 296 -13.01 13.45 -14.71
N LEU A 297 -13.95 13.67 -13.78
CA LEU A 297 -14.84 14.83 -13.81
C LEU A 297 -14.10 16.17 -13.63
N GLN A 298 -12.83 16.17 -13.22
CA GLN A 298 -11.96 17.36 -13.29
C GLN A 298 -11.59 17.77 -14.73
N LYS A 299 -11.86 16.96 -15.76
CA LYS A 299 -11.70 17.35 -17.18
C LYS A 299 -12.95 17.97 -17.80
N PHE A 300 -14.06 18.12 -17.06
CA PHE A 300 -15.29 18.70 -17.62
C PHE A 300 -15.21 20.22 -17.89
N GLN A 301 -14.12 20.90 -17.50
CA GLN A 301 -13.89 22.31 -17.85
C GLN A 301 -13.18 22.54 -19.20
N SER A 302 -12.66 21.51 -19.90
CA SER A 302 -12.07 21.73 -21.23
C SER A 302 -13.06 21.57 -22.39
N LYS A 303 -14.34 21.32 -22.11
CA LYS A 303 -15.39 21.07 -23.12
C LYS A 303 -15.95 22.34 -23.80
N TYR A 304 -15.21 23.45 -23.76
CA TYR A 304 -15.55 24.68 -24.50
C TYR A 304 -14.47 25.17 -25.47
N SER A 305 -13.36 24.45 -25.65
CA SER A 305 -12.35 24.80 -26.66
C SER A 305 -11.97 23.58 -27.48
N HIS A 306 -12.79 23.28 -28.47
CA HIS A 306 -12.44 22.90 -29.85
C HIS A 306 -13.63 22.18 -30.49
N LYS A 307 -14.13 22.81 -31.54
CA LYS A 307 -15.28 22.41 -32.34
C LYS A 307 -14.75 21.44 -33.39
N GLU A 308 -14.80 20.13 -33.13
CA GLU A 308 -14.53 19.12 -34.14
C GLU A 308 -15.83 18.54 -34.74
N VAL A 309 -15.70 18.22 -36.02
CA VAL A 309 -16.73 17.97 -37.02
C VAL A 309 -17.51 16.69 -36.72
N LYS A 310 -18.84 16.76 -36.88
CA LYS A 310 -19.77 15.63 -36.72
C LYS A 310 -19.68 14.68 -37.91
N HIS A 311 -19.52 13.38 -37.64
CA HIS A 311 -20.01 12.31 -38.51
C HIS A 311 -21.31 11.70 -37.92
N PRO A 312 -22.42 11.63 -38.67
CA PRO A 312 -23.58 10.80 -38.35
C PRO A 312 -23.35 9.38 -38.88
N SER A 313 -23.81 8.26 -38.33
CA SER A 313 -24.71 7.95 -37.22
C SER A 313 -24.79 6.42 -37.18
N GLU A 314 -24.70 5.79 -35.99
CA GLU A 314 -25.52 4.61 -35.66
C GLU A 314 -25.51 4.40 -34.13
N ASN A 315 -26.50 5.02 -33.49
CA ASN A 315 -26.91 4.74 -32.12
C ASN A 315 -27.72 3.45 -32.12
N LEU A 316 -27.23 2.40 -31.44
CA LEU A 316 -28.06 1.26 -31.07
C LEU A 316 -27.93 0.98 -29.56
N TYR A 317 -28.91 1.52 -28.83
CA TYR A 317 -29.50 1.05 -27.58
C TYR A 317 -28.58 0.82 -26.35
N GLU A 318 -28.16 1.89 -25.69
CA GLU A 318 -27.99 1.90 -24.23
C GLU A 318 -29.32 2.27 -23.54
N SER A 319 -30.16 1.27 -23.25
CA SER A 319 -31.24 1.44 -22.28
C SER A 319 -30.66 1.28 -20.87
N GLN A 320 -30.05 2.35 -20.35
CA GLN A 320 -29.58 2.39 -18.96
C GLN A 320 -30.78 2.39 -18.00
N ASN A 321 -30.90 1.33 -17.21
CA ASN A 321 -32.02 1.14 -16.31
C ASN A 321 -31.82 1.98 -15.03
N LYS A 322 -32.44 3.17 -14.97
CA LYS A 322 -32.28 4.19 -13.90
C LYS A 322 -32.46 3.65 -12.48
N ALA A 323 -33.32 2.64 -12.27
CA ALA A 323 -33.60 2.09 -10.94
C ALA A 323 -32.43 1.27 -10.36
N GLY A 324 -31.72 0.50 -11.19
CA GLY A 324 -30.56 -0.28 -10.75
C GLY A 324 -29.38 0.61 -10.38
N ASN A 325 -29.19 1.69 -11.14
CA ASN A 325 -28.22 2.74 -10.84
C ASN A 325 -28.54 3.42 -9.51
N VAL A 326 -29.80 3.77 -9.24
CA VAL A 326 -30.19 4.38 -7.95
C VAL A 326 -29.88 3.46 -6.78
N ILE A 327 -30.23 2.18 -6.84
CA ILE A 327 -29.95 1.22 -5.75
C ILE A 327 -28.43 1.04 -5.56
N PHE A 328 -27.68 0.91 -6.65
CA PHE A 328 -26.22 0.80 -6.61
C PHE A 328 -25.56 2.05 -6.00
N TYR A 329 -25.96 3.24 -6.44
CA TYR A 329 -25.46 4.50 -5.90
C TYR A 329 -25.90 4.74 -4.45
N SER A 330 -27.07 4.24 -4.04
CA SER A 330 -27.52 4.27 -2.64
C SER A 330 -26.68 3.36 -1.75
N ILE A 331 -26.35 2.14 -2.19
CA ILE A 331 -25.50 1.22 -1.42
C ILE A 331 -24.07 1.73 -1.36
N LEU A 332 -23.50 2.16 -2.50
CA LEU A 332 -22.14 2.71 -2.55
C LEU A 332 -22.04 4.01 -1.73
N GLY A 333 -23.05 4.88 -1.85
CA GLY A 333 -23.18 6.10 -1.05
C GLY A 333 -23.30 5.81 0.44
N PHE A 334 -24.03 4.77 0.83
CA PHE A 334 -24.14 4.34 2.22
C PHE A 334 -22.80 3.82 2.76
N VAL A 335 -22.10 2.97 2.01
CA VAL A 335 -20.79 2.43 2.42
C VAL A 335 -19.76 3.56 2.52
N THR A 336 -19.68 4.46 1.54
CA THR A 336 -18.79 5.62 1.61
C THR A 336 -19.16 6.59 2.73
N ALA A 337 -20.45 6.83 2.98
CA ALA A 337 -20.90 7.63 4.12
C ALA A 337 -20.55 7.00 5.47
N VAL A 338 -20.65 5.66 5.61
CA VAL A 338 -20.23 4.95 6.82
C VAL A 338 -18.72 5.04 7.02
N ILE A 339 -17.92 4.95 5.95
CA ILE A 339 -16.46 5.11 5.99
C ILE A 339 -16.08 6.54 6.39
N ILE A 340 -16.70 7.53 5.76
CA ILE A 340 -16.47 8.96 6.06
C ILE A 340 -16.91 9.28 7.48
N TRP A 341 -18.08 8.81 7.90
CA TRP A 341 -18.58 9.00 9.26
C TRP A 341 -17.64 8.37 10.29
N ARG A 342 -17.22 7.11 10.07
CA ARG A 342 -16.22 6.44 10.92
C ARG A 342 -14.90 7.24 10.98
N PHE A 343 -14.41 7.74 9.86
CA PHE A 343 -13.21 8.57 9.79
C PHE A 343 -13.35 9.90 10.56
N PHE A 344 -14.47 10.61 10.42
CA PHE A 344 -14.71 11.86 11.15
C PHE A 344 -14.99 11.63 12.64
N THR A 345 -15.65 10.53 13.01
CA THR A 345 -15.75 10.14 14.43
C THR A 345 -14.39 9.75 15.01
N PHE A 346 -13.48 9.20 14.20
CA PHE A 346 -12.10 8.95 14.59
C PHE A 346 -11.35 10.27 14.84
N VAL A 347 -11.40 11.24 13.92
CA VAL A 347 -10.78 12.56 14.11
C VAL A 347 -11.40 13.31 15.29
N GLY A 348 -12.71 13.21 15.49
CA GLY A 348 -13.41 13.87 16.60
C GLY A 348 -13.19 13.24 17.98
N ASN A 349 -12.85 11.94 18.04
CA ASN A 349 -12.52 11.25 19.30
C ASN A 349 -11.03 11.31 19.64
N VAL A 350 -10.16 11.77 18.73
CA VAL A 350 -8.78 12.17 19.04
C VAL A 350 -8.84 13.52 19.75
N ASN A 351 -9.25 13.51 21.02
CA ASN A 351 -8.96 14.61 21.92
C ASN A 351 -7.45 14.57 22.18
N LEU A 352 -6.73 15.55 21.63
CA LEU A 352 -5.41 15.94 22.08
C LEU A 352 -5.58 16.58 23.47
N SER A 353 -5.63 15.76 24.51
CA SER A 353 -5.58 16.19 25.91
C SER A 353 -4.57 15.36 26.68
#